data_AF-A0A7G9SNK5-F1
#
_entry.id   AF-A0A7G9SNK5-F1
#
_cell.length_a   1.000
_cell.length_b   1.000
_cell.length_c   1.000
_cell.angle_alpha   90.00
_cell.angle_beta   90.00
_cell.angle_gamma   90.00
#
_symmetry.space_group_name_H-M   'P 1'
#
loop_
_entity.id
_entity.type
_entity.pdbx_description
1 polymer ?
#
loop_
_entity_poly.entity_id
_entity_poly.type
_entity_poly.pdbx_seq_one_letter_code
_entity_poly.pdbx_strand_id
1 'polypeptide(L)'
;MPSLPFDTRVDRLGHLTVLARRFYDVWWVYVGADTRPNIIDAMNRFPEFFRFDEHANFVSLVTHLASLFENRNDTINFESLIAEAEKDGLISDDRIADAKSALSSVSHLRPKLAILRSNLFSHRSKSLSYEAAFDKAAITPNQFRDLTSAGLTIANALLVGRGQREIFFTKTTASQTLKMLQTLKERS
;
A
#
# COMPACT_ATOMS: atom_id res chain seq x y z
N MET A 1 -14.21 -13.45 20.54
CA MET A 1 -15.09 -13.53 19.34
C MET A 1 -14.46 -14.52 18.38
N PRO A 2 -15.24 -15.32 17.64
CA PRO A 2 -14.68 -16.21 16.60
C PRO A 2 -13.99 -15.39 15.49
N SER A 3 -12.96 -15.95 14.87
CA SER A 3 -12.33 -15.32 13.71
C SER A 3 -13.28 -15.31 12.51
N LEU A 4 -13.09 -14.37 11.60
CA LEU A 4 -13.86 -14.32 10.37
C LEU A 4 -13.51 -15.51 9.45
N PRO A 5 -14.43 -15.96 8.58
CA PRO A 5 -14.13 -17.00 7.60
C PRO A 5 -12.88 -16.67 6.77
N PHE A 6 -12.10 -17.70 6.41
CA PHE A 6 -10.85 -17.54 5.65
C PHE A 6 -11.04 -16.68 4.40
N ASP A 7 -12.03 -17.03 3.57
CA ASP A 7 -12.36 -16.31 2.33
C ASP A 7 -12.67 -14.83 2.58
N THR A 8 -13.37 -14.49 3.67
CA THR A 8 -13.65 -13.10 4.06
C THR A 8 -12.36 -12.35 4.45
N ARG A 9 -11.41 -13.03 5.07
CA ARG A 9 -10.13 -12.43 5.46
C ARG A 9 -9.23 -12.19 4.25
N VAL A 10 -9.20 -13.14 3.31
CA VAL A 10 -8.49 -12.99 2.03
C VAL A 10 -9.05 -11.81 1.23
N ASP A 11 -10.38 -11.74 1.06
CA ASP A 11 -11.05 -10.63 0.36
C ASP A 11 -10.71 -9.27 0.99
N ARG A 12 -10.70 -9.18 2.32
CA ARG A 12 -10.31 -7.96 3.03
C ARG A 12 -8.86 -7.56 2.73
N LEU A 13 -7.91 -8.49 2.77
CA LEU A 13 -6.50 -8.15 2.45
C LEU A 13 -6.33 -7.79 0.97
N GLY A 14 -7.09 -8.41 0.07
CA GLY A 14 -7.16 -8.04 -1.33
C GLY A 14 -7.65 -6.60 -1.52
N HIS A 15 -8.76 -6.23 -0.88
CA HIS A 15 -9.28 -4.87 -0.89
C HIS A 15 -8.31 -3.85 -0.28
N LEU A 16 -7.67 -4.16 0.85
CA LEU A 16 -6.67 -3.29 1.46
C LEU A 16 -5.45 -3.10 0.57
N THR A 17 -5.04 -4.13 -0.18
CA THR A 17 -3.97 -4.02 -1.19
C THR A 17 -4.34 -3.04 -2.30
N VAL A 18 -5.55 -3.16 -2.85
CA VAL A 18 -6.03 -2.23 -3.89
C VAL A 18 -6.12 -0.81 -3.33
N LEU A 19 -6.59 -0.65 -2.10
CA LEU A 19 -6.70 0.64 -1.45
C LEU A 19 -5.32 1.27 -1.19
N ALA A 20 -4.34 0.50 -0.71
CA ALA A 20 -2.95 0.92 -0.59
C ALA A 20 -2.41 1.41 -1.93
N ARG A 21 -2.66 0.66 -3.02
CA ARG A 21 -2.23 1.08 -4.35
C ARG A 21 -2.86 2.40 -4.79
N ARG A 22 -4.13 2.65 -4.50
CA ARG A 22 -4.78 3.93 -4.83
C ARG A 22 -4.14 5.11 -4.10
N PHE A 23 -3.81 4.94 -2.83
CA PHE A 23 -3.10 5.96 -2.05
C PHE A 23 -1.68 6.21 -2.60
N TYR A 24 -0.97 5.15 -2.98
CA TYR A 24 0.31 5.26 -3.69
C TYR A 24 0.17 6.03 -5.00
N ASP A 25 -0.83 5.72 -5.81
CA ASP A 25 -1.02 6.35 -7.13
C ASP A 25 -1.27 7.87 -7.00
N VAL A 26 -2.08 8.31 -6.03
CA VAL A 26 -2.29 9.75 -5.76
C VAL A 26 -1.02 10.42 -5.26
N TRP A 27 -0.38 9.84 -4.25
CA TRP A 27 0.86 10.38 -3.69
C TRP A 27 1.95 10.48 -4.76
N TRP A 28 2.10 9.45 -5.60
CA TRP A 28 3.07 9.42 -6.68
C TRP A 28 2.80 10.50 -7.73
N VAL A 29 1.54 10.83 -8.03
CA VAL A 29 1.23 11.98 -8.91
C VAL A 29 1.84 13.26 -8.34
N TYR A 30 1.74 13.49 -7.03
CA TYR A 30 2.26 14.71 -6.38
C TYR A 30 3.79 14.77 -6.30
N VAL A 31 4.46 13.65 -6.05
CA VAL A 31 5.91 13.63 -5.76
C VAL A 31 6.76 13.09 -6.90
N GLY A 32 6.16 12.44 -7.90
CA GLY A 32 6.86 11.78 -8.99
C GLY A 32 7.65 12.76 -9.85
N ALA A 33 8.87 12.39 -10.21
CA ALA A 33 9.76 13.24 -11.01
C ALA A 33 9.15 13.62 -12.38
N ASP A 34 8.37 12.70 -12.97
CA ASP A 34 7.76 12.89 -14.29
C ASP A 34 6.42 13.66 -14.22
N THR A 35 5.78 13.70 -13.05
CA THR A 35 4.44 14.29 -12.87
C THR A 35 4.51 15.64 -12.18
N ARG A 36 5.28 15.78 -11.10
CA ARG A 36 5.34 16.97 -10.25
C ARG A 36 5.64 18.27 -11.01
N PRO A 37 6.63 18.33 -11.93
CA PRO A 37 6.92 19.58 -12.67
C PRO A 37 5.72 20.10 -13.47
N ASN A 38 4.82 19.22 -13.91
CA ASN A 38 3.68 19.60 -14.73
C ASN A 38 2.49 20.14 -13.93
N ILE A 39 2.43 19.83 -12.62
CA ILE A 39 1.28 20.09 -11.74
C ILE A 39 1.61 21.06 -10.59
N ILE A 40 2.89 21.37 -10.35
CA ILE A 40 3.33 22.14 -9.18
C ILE A 40 2.69 23.52 -9.10
N ASP A 41 2.49 24.19 -10.24
CA ASP A 41 1.81 25.49 -10.30
C ASP A 41 0.36 25.40 -9.80
N ALA A 42 -0.37 24.35 -10.21
CA ALA A 42 -1.74 24.11 -9.75
C ALA A 42 -1.78 23.78 -8.25
N MET A 43 -0.80 23.02 -7.76
CA MET A 43 -0.68 22.72 -6.33
C MET A 43 -0.39 23.98 -5.50
N ASN A 44 0.46 24.87 -6.01
CA ASN A 44 0.82 26.13 -5.35
C ASN A 44 -0.34 27.13 -5.27
N ARG A 45 -1.44 26.93 -6.01
CA ARG A 45 -2.67 27.72 -5.84
C ARG A 45 -3.42 27.36 -4.55
N PHE A 46 -3.28 26.13 -4.07
CA PHE A 46 -3.92 25.63 -2.84
C PHE A 46 -2.90 24.91 -1.94
N PRO A 47 -1.84 25.61 -1.51
CA PRO A 47 -0.65 24.96 -0.94
C PRO A 47 -0.96 24.21 0.36
N GLU A 48 -1.86 24.73 1.21
CA GLU A 48 -2.24 24.05 2.44
C GLU A 48 -3.03 22.78 2.17
N PHE A 49 -3.98 22.82 1.24
CA PHE A 49 -4.76 21.63 0.86
C PHE A 49 -3.84 20.52 0.37
N PHE A 50 -2.98 20.82 -0.61
CA PHE A 50 -2.10 19.80 -1.20
C PHE A 50 -1.02 19.30 -0.23
N ARG A 51 -0.54 20.14 0.70
CA ARG A 51 0.35 19.69 1.78
C ARG A 51 -0.31 18.63 2.65
N PHE A 52 -1.57 18.84 3.06
CA PHE A 52 -2.29 17.89 3.89
C PHE A 52 -2.75 16.65 3.11
N ASP A 53 -3.19 16.82 1.86
CA ASP A 53 -3.64 15.71 1.02
C ASP A 53 -2.47 14.78 0.62
N GLU A 54 -1.31 15.34 0.26
CA GLU A 54 -0.07 14.58 0.03
C GLU A 54 0.28 13.72 1.25
N HIS A 55 0.24 14.34 2.44
CA HIS A 55 0.51 13.66 3.69
C HIS A 55 -0.51 12.56 4.01
N ALA A 56 -1.81 12.84 3.85
CA ALA A 56 -2.89 11.90 4.14
C ALA A 56 -2.81 10.65 3.25
N ASN A 57 -2.55 10.83 1.95
CA ASN A 57 -2.35 9.71 1.02
C ASN A 57 -1.12 8.89 1.43
N PHE A 58 -0.01 9.53 1.78
CA PHE A 58 1.19 8.82 2.20
C PHE A 58 1.02 8.03 3.50
N VAL A 59 0.47 8.64 4.55
CA VAL A 59 0.20 7.95 5.82
C VAL A 59 -0.76 6.79 5.62
N SER A 60 -1.79 6.98 4.80
CA SER A 60 -2.73 5.92 4.48
C SER A 60 -2.03 4.76 3.76
N LEU A 61 -1.23 5.02 2.72
CA LEU A 61 -0.41 4.01 2.05
C LEU A 61 0.41 3.17 3.04
N VAL A 62 1.18 3.84 3.90
CA VAL A 62 2.06 3.15 4.86
C VAL A 62 1.26 2.33 5.87
N THR A 63 0.14 2.86 6.35
CA THR A 63 -0.71 2.16 7.31
C THR A 63 -1.25 0.86 6.74
N HIS A 64 -1.77 0.90 5.51
CA HIS A 64 -2.32 -0.28 4.84
C HIS A 64 -1.21 -1.31 4.55
N LEU A 65 -0.08 -0.88 4.00
CA LEU A 65 1.04 -1.79 3.74
C LEU A 65 1.60 -2.42 5.02
N ALA A 66 1.72 -1.65 6.10
CA ALA A 66 2.17 -2.18 7.37
C ALA A 66 1.19 -3.20 7.95
N SER A 67 -0.13 -3.03 7.78
CA SER A 67 -1.11 -4.05 8.20
C SER A 67 -1.06 -5.32 7.34
N LEU A 68 -0.80 -5.20 6.04
CA LEU A 68 -0.73 -6.34 5.12
C LEU A 68 0.48 -7.24 5.39
N PHE A 69 1.61 -6.61 5.70
CA PHE A 69 2.93 -7.25 5.79
C PHE A 69 3.48 -7.35 7.21
N GLU A 70 2.70 -7.06 8.26
CA GLU A 70 3.14 -7.36 9.62
C GLU A 70 3.17 -8.86 9.91
N ASN A 71 3.76 -9.23 11.05
CA ASN A 71 3.93 -10.61 11.52
C ASN A 71 3.25 -10.83 12.89
N ARG A 72 2.27 -10.00 13.22
CA ARG A 72 1.50 -10.15 14.46
C ARG A 72 0.51 -11.30 14.31
N ASN A 73 0.47 -12.18 15.29
CA ASN A 73 -0.42 -13.35 15.25
C ASN A 73 -1.87 -13.03 15.66
N ASP A 74 -2.11 -11.83 16.21
CA ASP A 74 -3.43 -11.36 16.64
C ASP A 74 -4.14 -10.50 15.58
N THR A 75 -3.56 -10.37 14.38
CA THR A 75 -4.13 -9.61 13.26
C THR A 75 -4.22 -10.46 11.99
N ILE A 76 -5.03 -10.00 11.03
CA ILE A 76 -5.12 -10.62 9.71
C ILE A 76 -4.01 -10.02 8.85
N ASN A 77 -3.06 -10.84 8.40
CA ASN A 77 -1.96 -10.45 7.52
C ASN A 77 -1.63 -11.58 6.53
N PHE A 78 -0.85 -11.28 5.49
CA PHE A 78 -0.57 -12.26 4.44
C PHE A 78 0.18 -13.50 4.93
N GLU A 79 1.13 -13.34 5.85
CA GLU A 79 1.90 -14.46 6.38
C GLU A 79 1.01 -15.47 7.09
N SER A 80 0.11 -14.99 7.95
CA SER A 80 -0.86 -15.84 8.66
C SER A 80 -1.83 -16.56 7.71
N LEU A 81 -2.32 -15.90 6.66
CA LEU A 81 -3.25 -16.51 5.71
C LEU A 81 -2.56 -17.55 4.81
N ILE A 82 -1.32 -17.30 4.40
CA ILE A 82 -0.53 -18.29 3.64
C ILE A 82 -0.28 -19.53 4.49
N ALA A 83 0.13 -19.34 5.75
CA ALA A 83 0.40 -20.45 6.66
C ALA A 83 -0.87 -21.28 6.97
N GLU A 84 -2.01 -20.62 7.17
CA GLU A 84 -3.30 -21.30 7.36
C GLU A 84 -3.72 -22.08 6.11
N ALA A 85 -3.60 -21.46 4.92
CA ALA A 85 -3.96 -22.09 3.66
C ALA A 85 -3.13 -23.35 3.36
N GLU A 86 -1.82 -23.31 3.68
CA GLU A 86 -0.92 -24.45 3.56
C GLU A 86 -1.26 -25.55 4.57
N LYS A 87 -1.38 -25.17 5.85
CA LYS A 87 -1.63 -26.12 6.94
C LYS A 87 -2.94 -26.89 6.76
N ASP A 88 -3.99 -26.18 6.34
CA ASP A 88 -5.33 -26.73 6.24
C ASP A 88 -5.65 -27.23 4.81
N GLY A 89 -4.68 -27.19 3.89
CA GLY A 89 -4.84 -27.66 2.51
C GLY A 89 -5.94 -26.94 1.73
N LEU A 90 -6.10 -25.63 1.97
CA LEU A 90 -7.23 -24.85 1.45
C LEU A 90 -7.13 -24.51 -0.04
N ILE A 91 -5.91 -24.55 -0.59
CA ILE A 91 -5.55 -24.26 -1.99
C ILE A 91 -4.39 -25.18 -2.43
N SER A 92 -4.09 -25.23 -3.73
CA SER A 92 -3.02 -26.10 -4.26
C SER A 92 -1.61 -25.61 -3.88
N ASP A 93 -0.65 -26.54 -3.85
CA ASP A 93 0.76 -26.27 -3.54
C ASP A 93 1.38 -25.23 -4.47
N ASP A 94 1.02 -25.23 -5.76
CA ASP A 94 1.48 -24.22 -6.73
C ASP A 94 1.05 -22.80 -6.31
N ARG A 95 -0.18 -22.64 -5.79
CA ARG A 95 -0.69 -21.33 -5.33
C ARG A 95 -0.04 -20.90 -4.02
N ILE A 96 0.28 -21.85 -3.14
CA ILE A 96 1.08 -21.58 -1.95
C ILE A 96 2.49 -21.12 -2.34
N ALA A 97 3.12 -21.78 -3.32
CA ALA A 97 4.43 -21.41 -3.82
C ALA A 97 4.44 -20.01 -4.44
N ASP A 98 3.44 -19.66 -5.25
CA ASP A 98 3.25 -18.31 -5.81
C ASP A 98 3.18 -17.25 -4.69
N ALA A 99 2.33 -17.48 -3.69
CA ALA A 99 2.12 -16.55 -2.58
C ALA A 99 3.38 -16.39 -1.72
N LYS A 100 4.08 -17.50 -1.40
CA LYS A 100 5.34 -17.48 -0.64
C LYS A 100 6.46 -16.78 -1.40
N SER A 101 6.56 -17.01 -2.72
CA SER A 101 7.55 -16.35 -3.58
C SER A 101 7.34 -14.83 -3.58
N ALA A 102 6.09 -14.39 -3.77
CA ALA A 102 5.73 -12.97 -3.71
C ALA A 102 6.05 -12.36 -2.33
N LEU A 103 5.67 -13.02 -1.23
CA LEU A 103 5.99 -12.55 0.13
C LEU A 103 7.51 -12.45 0.37
N SER A 104 8.26 -13.47 -0.06
CA SER A 104 9.73 -13.51 0.09
C SER A 104 10.40 -12.35 -0.62
N SER A 105 9.95 -12.02 -1.85
CA SER A 105 10.50 -10.94 -2.67
C SER A 105 10.50 -9.56 -1.97
N VAL A 106 9.54 -9.31 -1.08
CA VAL A 106 9.37 -8.04 -0.36
C VAL A 106 9.64 -8.13 1.14
N SER A 107 10.02 -9.30 1.66
CA SER A 107 10.24 -9.56 3.08
C SER A 107 11.25 -8.60 3.72
N HIS A 108 12.32 -8.26 2.98
CA HIS A 108 13.36 -7.32 3.39
C HIS A 108 12.84 -5.87 3.61
N LEU A 109 11.66 -5.53 3.11
CA LEU A 109 11.04 -4.20 3.27
C LEU A 109 10.19 -4.10 4.55
N ARG A 110 9.82 -5.22 5.16
CA ARG A 110 8.98 -5.24 6.37
C ARG A 110 9.57 -4.44 7.54
N PRO A 111 10.86 -4.58 7.91
CA PRO A 111 11.45 -3.77 8.98
C PRO A 111 11.40 -2.26 8.67
N LYS A 112 11.56 -1.88 7.40
CA LYS A 112 11.46 -0.48 6.96
C LYS A 112 10.05 0.07 7.14
N LEU A 113 9.02 -0.70 6.77
CA LEU A 113 7.61 -0.34 7.02
C LEU A 113 7.32 -0.18 8.51
N ALA A 114 7.86 -1.05 9.36
CA ALA A 114 7.67 -0.97 10.81
C ALA A 114 8.31 0.30 11.39
N ILE A 115 9.55 0.62 10.99
CA ILE A 115 10.25 1.86 11.38
C ILE A 115 9.46 3.07 10.91
N LEU A 116 9.04 3.08 9.64
CA LEU A 116 8.31 4.20 9.05
C LEU A 116 6.97 4.42 9.76
N ARG A 117 6.16 3.36 9.94
CA ARG A 117 4.90 3.41 10.70
C ARG A 117 5.13 3.98 12.09
N SER A 118 6.13 3.45 12.81
CA SER A 118 6.46 3.92 14.15
C SER A 118 6.79 5.40 14.16
N ASN A 119 7.67 5.88 13.28
CA ASN A 119 8.05 7.30 13.21
C ASN A 119 6.85 8.19 12.82
N LEU A 120 6.05 7.80 11.81
CA LEU A 120 4.89 8.58 11.37
C LEU A 120 3.89 8.85 12.50
N PHE A 121 3.69 7.89 13.40
CA PHE A 121 2.73 8.00 14.50
C PHE A 121 3.34 8.43 15.84
N SER A 122 4.63 8.19 16.07
CA SER A 122 5.33 8.56 17.32
C SER A 122 5.83 10.00 17.32
N HIS A 123 5.95 10.67 16.16
CA HIS A 123 6.30 12.08 16.08
C HIS A 123 5.09 13.00 16.35
N ARG A 124 4.63 12.99 17.60
CA ARG A 124 3.95 14.12 18.27
C ARG A 124 4.93 14.97 19.09
N SER A 125 6.23 14.73 19.01
CA SER A 125 7.26 15.44 19.80
C SER A 125 8.11 16.40 18.96
N LYS A 126 8.48 17.52 19.58
CA LYS A 126 9.01 18.79 19.04
C LYS A 126 10.29 18.75 18.15
N SER A 127 10.78 17.62 17.62
CA SER A 127 12.15 17.60 17.04
C SER A 127 12.48 16.58 15.94
N LEU A 128 11.54 16.05 15.16
CA LEU A 128 11.88 15.38 13.88
C LEU A 128 10.96 15.88 12.77
N SER A 129 11.53 16.42 11.68
CA SER A 129 10.76 16.71 10.47
C SER A 129 10.32 15.39 9.84
N TYR A 130 9.18 15.39 9.14
CA TYR A 130 8.71 14.20 8.44
C TYR A 130 9.76 13.67 7.46
N GLU A 131 10.51 14.54 6.79
CA GLU A 131 11.66 14.19 5.93
C GLU A 131 12.67 13.27 6.65
N ALA A 132 12.98 13.54 7.92
CA ALA A 132 13.86 12.68 8.70
C ALA A 132 13.27 11.29 8.97
N ALA A 133 11.94 11.14 9.04
CA ALA A 133 11.28 9.84 9.14
C ALA A 133 11.35 9.06 7.81
N PHE A 134 11.27 9.76 6.67
CA PHE A 134 11.49 9.18 5.34
C PHE A 134 12.94 8.71 5.15
N ASP A 135 13.90 9.57 5.47
CA ASP A 135 15.33 9.27 5.35
C ASP A 135 15.71 8.07 6.23
N LYS A 136 15.18 8.02 7.45
CA LYS A 136 15.45 6.95 8.41
C LYS A 136 14.87 5.59 7.99
N ALA A 137 13.73 5.56 7.32
CA ALA A 137 13.14 4.32 6.84
C ALA A 137 13.85 3.77 5.59
N ALA A 138 14.55 4.63 4.83
CA ALA A 138 15.29 4.28 3.62
C ALA A 138 14.46 3.40 2.65
N ILE A 139 13.16 3.69 2.52
CA ILE A 139 12.26 3.01 1.60
C ILE A 139 11.96 3.92 0.41
N THR A 140 12.15 3.38 -0.80
CA THR A 140 11.98 4.14 -2.03
C THR A 140 10.53 4.11 -2.52
N PRO A 141 10.11 5.07 -3.36
CA PRO A 141 8.81 5.01 -4.02
C PRO A 141 8.57 3.72 -4.80
N ASN A 142 9.60 3.19 -5.48
CA ASN A 142 9.50 1.92 -6.19
C ASN A 142 9.29 0.75 -5.23
N GLN A 143 9.92 0.75 -4.06
CA GLN A 143 9.70 -0.28 -3.04
C GLN A 143 8.26 -0.28 -2.50
N PHE A 144 7.60 0.87 -2.38
CA PHE A 144 6.16 0.90 -2.08
C PHE A 144 5.31 0.28 -3.19
N ARG A 145 5.63 0.59 -4.45
CA ARG A 145 4.97 -0.03 -5.60
C ARG A 145 5.16 -1.54 -5.59
N ASP A 146 6.37 -2.01 -5.33
CA ASP A 146 6.71 -3.43 -5.29
C ASP A 146 5.94 -4.14 -4.17
N LEU A 147 5.79 -3.52 -3.00
CA LEU A 147 4.93 -4.01 -1.91
C LEU A 147 3.46 -4.13 -2.34
N THR A 148 2.89 -3.14 -3.03
CA THR A 148 1.52 -3.24 -3.54
C THR A 148 1.38 -4.38 -4.55
N SER A 149 2.33 -4.50 -5.49
CA SER A 149 2.32 -5.55 -6.51
C SER A 149 2.44 -6.95 -5.89
N ALA A 150 3.35 -7.14 -4.93
CA ALA A 150 3.46 -8.39 -4.19
C ALA A 150 2.17 -8.71 -3.42
N GLY A 151 1.57 -7.72 -2.77
CA GLY A 151 0.27 -7.90 -2.10
C GLY A 151 -0.83 -8.36 -3.05
N LEU A 152 -0.84 -7.84 -4.29
CA LEU A 152 -1.83 -8.23 -5.29
C LEU A 152 -1.61 -9.69 -5.74
N THR A 153 -0.35 -10.06 -5.99
CA THR A 153 0.01 -11.43 -6.34
C THR A 153 -0.38 -12.41 -5.24
N ILE A 154 -0.09 -12.09 -3.96
CA ILE A 154 -0.48 -12.93 -2.82
C ILE A 154 -2.01 -13.04 -2.74
N ALA A 155 -2.72 -11.91 -2.78
CA ALA A 155 -4.18 -11.90 -2.68
C ALA A 155 -4.81 -12.74 -3.81
N ASN A 156 -4.37 -12.57 -5.06
CA ASN A 156 -4.89 -13.33 -6.20
C ASN A 156 -4.56 -14.82 -6.12
N ALA A 157 -3.36 -15.20 -5.65
CA ALA A 157 -3.02 -16.61 -5.43
C ALA A 157 -3.99 -17.27 -4.43
N LEU A 158 -4.31 -16.57 -3.33
CA LEU A 158 -5.27 -17.05 -2.33
C LEU A 158 -6.71 -17.04 -2.88
N LEU A 159 -7.18 -15.95 -3.50
CA LEU A 159 -8.53 -15.83 -4.05
C LEU A 159 -8.83 -16.89 -5.12
N VAL A 160 -7.95 -17.01 -6.13
CA VAL A 160 -8.12 -17.96 -7.23
C VAL A 160 -8.01 -19.38 -6.73
N GLY A 161 -7.10 -19.67 -5.79
CA GLY A 161 -7.01 -20.97 -5.14
C GLY A 161 -8.31 -21.39 -4.45
N ARG A 162 -9.14 -20.42 -4.01
CA ARG A 162 -10.45 -20.63 -3.41
C ARG A 162 -11.61 -20.56 -4.41
N GLY A 163 -11.32 -20.53 -5.71
CA GLY A 163 -12.33 -20.43 -6.78
C GLY A 163 -12.96 -19.04 -6.90
N GLN A 164 -12.37 -18.01 -6.27
CA GLN A 164 -12.82 -16.63 -6.35
C GLN A 164 -12.16 -15.88 -7.51
N ARG A 165 -12.73 -14.72 -7.85
CA ARG A 165 -12.21 -13.89 -8.94
C ARG A 165 -10.96 -13.15 -8.52
N GLU A 166 -10.06 -12.95 -9.48
CA GLU A 166 -8.92 -12.05 -9.32
C GLU A 166 -9.37 -10.60 -9.13
N ILE A 167 -8.55 -9.85 -8.40
CA ILE A 167 -8.62 -8.41 -8.26
C ILE A 167 -7.49 -7.76 -9.05
N PHE A 168 -7.71 -6.51 -9.48
CA PHE A 168 -6.78 -5.78 -10.34
C PHE A 168 -6.63 -4.33 -9.88
N PHE A 169 -5.47 -3.76 -10.18
CA PHE A 169 -5.27 -2.32 -10.08
C PHE A 169 -5.92 -1.59 -11.25
N THR A 170 -6.47 -0.42 -10.97
CA THR A 170 -7.06 0.47 -11.97
C THR A 170 -6.25 1.74 -12.08
N LYS A 171 -5.98 2.22 -13.29
CA LYS A 171 -5.30 3.52 -13.50
C LYS A 171 -6.18 4.74 -13.24
N THR A 172 -7.47 4.53 -12.95
CA THR A 172 -8.48 5.58 -12.81
C THR A 172 -8.09 6.60 -11.74
N THR A 173 -7.57 6.18 -10.59
CA THR A 173 -7.21 7.10 -9.50
C THR A 173 -6.15 8.12 -9.96
N ALA A 174 -5.01 7.66 -10.45
CA ALA A 174 -3.96 8.55 -10.97
C ALA A 174 -4.46 9.45 -12.11
N SER A 175 -5.24 8.87 -13.04
CA SER A 175 -5.78 9.62 -14.18
C SER A 175 -6.75 10.72 -13.74
N GLN A 176 -7.62 10.46 -12.77
CA GLN A 176 -8.56 11.46 -12.25
C GLN A 176 -7.85 12.55 -11.44
N THR A 177 -6.84 12.20 -10.63
CA THR A 177 -6.00 13.18 -9.93
C THR A 177 -5.29 14.10 -10.92
N LEU A 178 -4.67 13.54 -11.97
CA LEU A 178 -4.02 14.33 -13.01
C LEU A 178 -5.02 15.23 -13.75
N LYS A 179 -6.19 14.71 -14.13
CA LYS A 179 -7.24 15.48 -14.80
C LYS A 179 -7.73 16.65 -13.93
N MET A 180 -7.93 16.42 -12.63
CA MET A 180 -8.30 17.46 -11.68
C MET A 180 -7.23 18.57 -11.66
N LEU A 181 -5.96 18.21 -11.52
CA LEU A 181 -4.85 19.17 -11.49
C LEU A 181 -4.70 19.95 -12.80
N GLN A 182 -4.88 19.28 -13.94
CA GLN A 182 -4.91 19.94 -15.26
C GLN A 182 -6.06 20.94 -15.35
N THR A 183 -7.25 20.57 -14.89
CA THR A 183 -8.42 21.47 -14.86
C THR A 183 -8.17 22.68 -13.96
N LEU A 184 -7.49 22.50 -12.82
CA LEU A 184 -7.08 23.60 -11.94
C LEU A 184 -6.02 24.51 -12.60
N LYS A 185 -5.18 23.97 -13.48
CA LYS A 185 -4.18 24.73 -14.24
C LYS A 185 -4.80 25.57 -15.36
N GLU A 186 -5.78 25.02 -16.08
CA GLU A 186 -6.44 25.71 -17.21
C GLU A 186 -7.37 26.86 -16.79
N ARG A 187 -7.83 26.87 -15.54
CA ARG A 187 -8.65 27.94 -14.97
C ARG A 187 -7.81 29.00 -14.24
N SER A 188 -6.54 29.15 -14.63
CA SER A 188 -5.61 30.18 -14.13
C SER A 188 -5.37 31.21 -15.22
#